data_AF-A0A354ZBI6-F1
#
_entry.id   AF-A0A354ZBI6-F1
#
_cell.length_a   1.000
_cell.length_b   1.000
_cell.length_c   1.000
_cell.angle_alpha   90.00
_cell.angle_beta   90.00
_cell.angle_gamma   90.00
#
_symmetry.space_group_name_H-M   'P 1'
#
loop_
_entity.id
_entity.type
_entity.pdbx_description
1 polymer ?
#
loop_
_entity_poly.entity_id
_entity_poly.type
_entity_poly.pdbx_seq_one_letter_code
_entity_poly.pdbx_strand_id
1 'polypeptide(L)'
;MNTKHAWQIDRELRISARPLDRRTHGSNWYTSETAFPAGDDLIALFWFSSVPGSGAPEIPYLEMVQAMGNKGYDVSAAERLLYEGLEEAQHCGILESGGIFDWARFGTRESGATHATFEQPAHREHPGLHDSAQQAQKPVVSPELRALTAELLHAIHTAPRDPSHPYWTYEHPATWDDVRAEMPATDAPASAGEAPTGAAPTPAQNSAAPGAPPSRAPDDLEARMYAGWLGQLAGGAFGTAIEGYHSTQLQKVYGRIDAYITEPETVNDDVVYELAFLDAFERRGRSISSRDIGREWVKQIPFGWSAEWIALHNMADGILPPESGSWHNPYSNWIGAQMRGMVCGLVAPAWPMEAARLAHIDGLVSHAENGVYGEMYAAVLTALAFVHRDPRTLLLDAARFIPKKSEYAAVLSKCFDTTARAESAEAAWAILDTYFERYNWIHAYPNIAAVINALWFGNGDMTESFRILAHAGLDVDCNAGLVGTVLGIMGGVPEQWGAPLHDTLETYLAGKEKISIQALAARTARLAAR
;
A
#
# COMPACT_ATOMS: atom_id res chain seq x y z
N MET A 1 -30.18 17.62 7.43
CA MET A 1 -28.93 18.37 7.17
C MET A 1 -28.09 17.48 6.27
N ASN A 2 -27.39 18.04 5.27
CA ASN A 2 -26.64 17.27 4.30
C ASN A 2 -25.27 16.89 4.92
N THR A 3 -25.25 15.85 5.75
CA THR A 3 -24.01 15.26 6.27
C THR A 3 -23.25 14.66 5.10
N LYS A 4 -21.97 15.02 4.95
CA LYS A 4 -21.08 14.40 3.97
C LYS A 4 -20.86 12.93 4.33
N HIS A 5 -20.62 12.12 3.32
CA HIS A 5 -20.18 10.74 3.54
C HIS A 5 -18.72 10.72 3.99
N ALA A 6 -18.30 9.64 4.65
CA ALA A 6 -16.91 9.46 5.11
C ALA A 6 -15.90 9.69 3.97
N TRP A 7 -16.14 9.11 2.80
CA TRP A 7 -15.25 9.28 1.64
C TRP A 7 -15.11 10.73 1.16
N GLN A 8 -16.13 11.56 1.36
CA GLN A 8 -16.08 12.98 0.99
C GLN A 8 -15.22 13.78 1.97
N ILE A 9 -15.30 13.46 3.27
CA ILE A 9 -14.46 14.07 4.30
C ILE A 9 -12.99 13.73 4.05
N ASP A 10 -12.68 12.44 3.85
CA ASP A 10 -11.32 11.98 3.52
C ASP A 10 -10.78 12.67 2.25
N ARG A 11 -11.55 12.67 1.17
CA ARG A 11 -11.10 13.28 -0.08
C ARG A 11 -10.83 14.78 0.06
N GLU A 12 -11.69 15.49 0.79
CA GLU A 12 -11.48 16.92 1.06
C GLU A 12 -10.24 17.17 1.93
N LEU A 13 -10.00 16.32 2.94
CA LEU A 13 -8.78 16.36 3.75
C LEU A 13 -7.54 16.27 2.87
N ARG A 14 -7.48 15.26 1.98
CA ARG A 14 -6.32 15.03 1.10
C ARG A 14 -6.11 16.11 0.05
N ILE A 15 -7.18 16.58 -0.60
CA ILE A 15 -7.06 17.64 -1.62
C ILE A 15 -6.64 18.97 -1.01
N SER A 16 -6.99 19.22 0.25
CA SER A 16 -6.65 20.46 0.95
C SER A 16 -5.34 20.39 1.73
N ALA A 17 -4.85 19.19 2.05
CA ALA A 17 -3.57 18.96 2.69
C ALA A 17 -2.42 19.63 1.93
N ARG A 18 -1.58 20.36 2.67
CA ARG A 18 -0.42 21.05 2.11
C ARG A 18 0.84 20.25 2.48
N PRO A 19 1.65 19.82 1.51
CA PRO A 19 2.90 19.13 1.79
C PRO A 19 3.79 19.92 2.75
N LEU A 20 4.25 19.25 3.80
CA LEU A 20 5.42 19.70 4.54
C LEU A 20 6.63 19.63 3.60
N ASP A 21 7.39 20.72 3.48
CA ASP A 21 8.56 20.73 2.60
C ASP A 21 9.67 19.86 3.21
N ARG A 22 9.86 18.67 2.64
CA ARG A 22 10.81 17.64 3.08
C ARG A 22 12.28 18.05 2.91
N ARG A 23 12.57 19.16 2.22
CA ARG A 23 13.90 19.76 2.19
C ARG A 23 14.27 20.46 3.50
N THR A 24 13.28 20.76 4.34
CA THR A 24 13.47 21.48 5.61
C THR A 24 12.89 20.76 6.83
N HIS A 25 12.10 19.70 6.63
CA HIS A 25 11.50 18.89 7.69
C HIS A 25 11.92 17.42 7.52
N GLY A 26 12.39 16.79 8.61
CA GLY A 26 12.80 15.38 8.68
C GLY A 26 11.61 14.43 8.93
N SER A 27 11.78 13.14 8.62
CA SER A 27 10.73 12.10 8.74
C SER A 27 10.59 11.71 10.20
N ASN A 28 9.48 11.05 10.53
CA ASN A 28 9.22 10.57 11.88
C ASN A 28 9.09 9.04 11.91
N TRP A 29 9.95 8.35 11.16
CA TRP A 29 10.02 6.90 11.15
C TRP A 29 10.49 6.33 12.49
N TYR A 30 10.07 5.10 12.75
CA TYR A 30 10.33 4.39 13.98
C TYR A 30 11.76 3.85 14.06
N THR A 31 12.19 3.60 15.30
CA THR A 31 13.40 2.85 15.59
C THR A 31 13.02 1.53 16.27
N SER A 32 13.97 0.61 16.40
CA SER A 32 13.76 -0.63 17.17
C SER A 32 13.49 -0.40 18.67
N GLU A 33 13.70 0.83 19.16
CA GLU A 33 13.43 1.25 20.54
C GLU A 33 12.09 2.00 20.68
N THR A 34 11.36 2.24 19.58
CA THR A 34 10.08 2.96 19.62
C THR A 34 9.06 2.22 20.50
N ALA A 35 8.52 2.94 21.47
CA ALA A 35 7.35 2.50 22.23
C ALA A 35 6.08 2.89 21.47
N PHE A 36 5.32 1.90 20.99
CA PHE A 36 4.08 2.14 20.27
C PHE A 36 2.92 2.47 21.23
N PRO A 37 1.97 3.32 20.80
CA PRO A 37 0.90 3.79 21.67
C PRO A 37 -0.08 2.66 22.04
N ALA A 38 -0.64 2.77 23.24
CA ALA A 38 -1.63 1.83 23.77
C ALA A 38 -2.69 2.59 24.59
N GLY A 39 -3.85 1.97 24.80
CA GLY A 39 -4.96 2.58 25.55
C GLY A 39 -5.41 3.90 24.92
N ASP A 40 -5.49 4.96 25.71
CA ASP A 40 -5.95 6.28 25.25
C ASP A 40 -5.01 6.91 24.21
N ASP A 41 -3.70 6.66 24.30
CA ASP A 41 -2.76 7.21 23.31
C ASP A 41 -3.00 6.62 21.92
N LEU A 42 -3.47 5.37 21.86
CA LEU A 42 -3.85 4.71 20.61
C LEU A 42 -5.18 5.26 20.07
N ILE A 43 -6.16 5.48 20.96
CA ILE A 43 -7.44 6.12 20.58
C ILE A 43 -7.15 7.50 19.98
N ALA A 44 -6.29 8.29 20.62
CA ALA A 44 -5.90 9.61 20.11
C ALA A 44 -5.23 9.52 18.73
N LEU A 45 -4.29 8.58 18.55
CA LEU A 45 -3.63 8.35 17.26
C LEU A 45 -4.63 8.02 16.14
N PHE A 46 -5.70 7.27 16.44
CA PHE A 46 -6.68 6.87 15.43
C PHE A 46 -7.73 7.95 15.13
N TRP A 47 -7.88 8.94 16.02
CA TRP A 47 -8.68 10.15 15.77
C TRP A 47 -7.91 11.25 15.03
N PHE A 48 -6.58 11.23 15.07
CA PHE A 48 -5.73 12.06 14.23
C PHE A 48 -4.30 11.51 14.20
N SER A 49 -3.79 11.28 12.99
CA SER A 49 -2.41 10.86 12.75
C SER A 49 -1.78 11.73 11.65
N SER A 50 -0.48 11.55 11.47
CA SER A 50 0.21 11.98 10.27
C SER A 50 1.11 10.86 9.77
N VAL A 51 1.13 10.68 8.46
CA VAL A 51 1.97 9.69 7.78
C VAL A 51 3.44 9.90 8.19
N PRO A 52 4.15 8.88 8.69
CA PRO A 52 5.51 9.04 9.22
C PRO A 52 6.53 9.60 8.22
N GLY A 53 6.42 9.22 6.95
CA GLY A 53 7.33 9.64 5.89
C GLY A 53 7.11 11.07 5.43
N SER A 54 5.87 11.40 5.08
CA SER A 54 5.51 12.66 4.41
C SER A 54 4.90 13.72 5.34
N GLY A 55 4.29 13.31 6.44
CA GLY A 55 3.48 14.16 7.31
C GLY A 55 2.09 14.48 6.74
N ALA A 56 1.59 13.72 5.76
CA ALA A 56 0.22 13.85 5.29
C ALA A 56 -0.78 13.55 6.44
N PRO A 57 -1.85 14.34 6.60
CA PRO A 57 -2.79 14.16 7.70
C PRO A 57 -3.76 13.00 7.44
N GLU A 58 -4.06 12.24 8.49
CA GLU A 58 -4.92 11.06 8.43
C GLU A 58 -5.86 10.98 9.63
N ILE A 59 -6.99 10.30 9.44
CA ILE A 59 -7.95 10.00 10.51
C ILE A 59 -8.34 8.53 10.35
N PRO A 60 -7.59 7.59 10.97
CA PRO A 60 -7.83 6.16 10.82
C PRO A 60 -9.28 5.75 11.08
N TYR A 61 -9.97 6.28 12.09
CA TYR A 61 -11.37 5.94 12.34
C TYR A 61 -12.34 6.40 11.23
N LEU A 62 -12.10 7.56 10.60
CA LEU A 62 -12.85 8.01 9.42
C LEU A 62 -12.62 7.04 8.25
N GLU A 63 -11.39 6.61 8.08
CA GLU A 63 -10.98 5.74 6.99
C GLU A 63 -11.53 4.32 7.15
N MET A 64 -11.72 3.82 8.37
CA MET A 64 -12.44 2.56 8.63
C MET A 64 -13.89 2.63 8.10
N VAL A 65 -14.58 3.74 8.35
CA VAL A 65 -15.95 3.97 7.88
C VAL A 65 -15.99 4.01 6.35
N GLN A 66 -15.04 4.74 5.73
CA GLN A 66 -14.90 4.77 4.27
C GLN A 66 -14.64 3.38 3.69
N ALA A 67 -13.71 2.61 4.28
CA ALA A 67 -13.34 1.29 3.79
C ALA A 67 -14.51 0.29 3.83
N MET A 68 -15.31 0.30 4.90
CA MET A 68 -16.54 -0.50 4.95
C MET A 68 -17.56 -0.07 3.90
N GLY A 69 -17.71 1.24 3.67
CA GLY A 69 -18.54 1.76 2.59
C GLY A 69 -18.07 1.31 1.21
N ASN A 70 -16.75 1.28 0.96
CA ASN A 70 -16.18 0.78 -0.30
C ASN A 70 -16.45 -0.73 -0.49
N LYS A 71 -16.57 -1.50 0.59
CA LYS A 71 -16.97 -2.92 0.58
C LYS A 71 -18.48 -3.12 0.51
N GLY A 72 -19.27 -2.08 0.23
CA GLY A 72 -20.71 -2.16 0.04
C GLY A 72 -21.52 -2.41 1.32
N TYR A 73 -21.02 -1.98 2.48
CA TYR A 73 -21.80 -1.98 3.72
C TYR A 73 -22.51 -0.64 3.92
N ASP A 74 -23.70 -0.66 4.52
CA ASP A 74 -24.41 0.54 4.94
C ASP A 74 -23.75 1.10 6.22
N VAL A 75 -22.93 2.12 6.01
CA VAL A 75 -22.18 2.80 7.06
C VAL A 75 -22.92 4.01 7.63
N SER A 76 -24.20 4.23 7.32
CA SER A 76 -24.94 5.42 7.75
C SER A 76 -24.99 5.60 9.28
N ALA A 77 -24.97 4.50 10.04
CA ALA A 77 -24.88 4.55 11.50
C ALA A 77 -23.49 4.96 11.99
N ALA A 78 -22.44 4.40 11.41
CA ALA A 78 -21.07 4.75 11.70
C ALA A 78 -20.76 6.20 11.30
N GLU A 79 -21.27 6.68 10.17
CA GLU A 79 -21.10 8.07 9.74
C GLU A 79 -21.67 9.07 10.77
N ARG A 80 -22.82 8.79 11.39
CA ARG A 80 -23.38 9.66 12.45
C ARG A 80 -22.47 9.73 13.67
N LEU A 81 -22.03 8.58 14.16
CA LEU A 81 -21.13 8.49 15.32
C LEU A 81 -19.76 9.10 15.03
N LEU A 82 -19.30 8.98 13.78
CA LEU A 82 -18.07 9.60 13.33
C LEU A 82 -18.13 11.12 13.44
N TYR A 83 -19.24 11.75 13.06
CA TYR A 83 -19.42 13.20 13.24
C TYR A 83 -19.34 13.61 14.71
N GLU A 84 -20.04 12.90 15.59
CA GLU A 84 -20.01 13.16 17.03
C GLU A 84 -18.59 12.99 17.59
N GLY A 85 -17.88 11.93 17.18
CA GLY A 85 -16.50 11.68 17.58
C GLY A 85 -15.51 12.72 17.05
N LEU A 86 -15.67 13.20 15.82
CA LEU A 86 -14.83 14.27 15.25
C LEU A 86 -15.03 15.60 15.98
N GLU A 87 -16.27 15.96 16.33
CA GLU A 87 -16.57 17.15 17.14
C GLU A 87 -15.94 17.03 18.53
N GLU A 88 -16.08 15.88 19.18
CA GLU A 88 -15.50 15.68 20.52
C GLU A 88 -13.97 15.59 20.49
N ALA A 89 -13.38 14.99 19.45
CA ALA A 89 -11.93 14.99 19.25
C ALA A 89 -11.36 16.41 19.09
N GLN A 90 -12.12 17.31 18.45
CA GLN A 90 -11.75 18.73 18.42
C GLN A 90 -11.92 19.39 19.78
N HIS A 91 -13.02 19.11 20.48
CA HIS A 91 -13.30 19.69 21.81
C HIS A 91 -12.23 19.30 22.85
N CYS A 92 -11.75 18.06 22.83
CA CYS A 92 -10.68 17.61 23.73
C CYS A 92 -9.25 17.89 23.20
N GLY A 93 -9.13 18.61 22.07
CA GLY A 93 -7.86 19.11 21.53
C GLY A 93 -7.00 18.07 20.80
N ILE A 94 -7.57 16.92 20.40
CA ILE A 94 -6.89 15.94 19.54
C ILE A 94 -6.89 16.44 18.09
N LEU A 95 -8.00 17.02 17.65
CA LEU A 95 -8.09 17.73 16.37
C LEU A 95 -7.96 19.24 16.60
N GLU A 96 -7.11 19.89 15.83
CA GLU A 96 -6.89 21.34 15.96
C GLU A 96 -8.12 22.14 15.52
N SER A 97 -8.44 23.19 16.29
CA SER A 97 -9.50 24.15 15.94
C SER A 97 -9.00 25.19 14.95
N GLY A 98 -9.61 25.22 13.75
CA GLY A 98 -9.33 26.23 12.72
C GLY A 98 -8.24 25.82 11.73
N GLY A 99 -8.63 25.11 10.68
CA GLY A 99 -7.78 24.61 9.59
C GLY A 99 -8.63 23.98 8.48
N ILE A 100 -8.19 22.84 7.92
CA ILE A 100 -8.98 22.01 6.99
C ILE A 100 -10.36 21.63 7.59
N PHE A 101 -10.45 21.58 8.92
CA PHE A 101 -11.64 21.25 9.72
C PHE A 101 -12.38 22.50 10.24
N ASP A 102 -12.55 23.53 9.39
CA ASP A 102 -13.50 24.62 9.68
C ASP A 102 -14.94 24.09 9.52
N TRP A 103 -15.53 23.58 10.60
CA TRP A 103 -16.88 22.99 10.62
C TRP A 103 -17.99 23.94 10.18
N ALA A 104 -17.76 25.26 10.14
CA ALA A 104 -18.66 26.21 9.47
C ALA A 104 -18.90 25.88 7.99
N ARG A 105 -17.95 25.17 7.33
CA ARG A 105 -18.06 24.64 5.96
C ARG A 105 -18.72 23.26 5.87
N PHE A 106 -18.80 22.51 6.96
CA PHE A 106 -19.31 21.14 7.02
C PHE A 106 -20.72 21.03 7.63
N GLY A 107 -21.24 22.15 8.14
CA GLY A 107 -22.57 22.27 8.74
C GLY A 107 -22.44 22.64 10.22
N THR A 108 -23.22 23.62 10.68
CA THR A 108 -23.19 24.10 12.07
C THR A 108 -24.57 24.00 12.71
N ARG A 109 -24.58 23.88 14.05
CA ARG A 109 -25.48 24.69 14.88
C ARG A 109 -24.69 25.92 15.36
N GLU A 110 -25.29 27.11 15.27
CA GLU A 110 -24.78 28.41 15.76
C GLU A 110 -24.19 28.32 17.19
N SER A 111 -23.20 29.09 17.67
CA SER A 111 -22.45 30.28 17.22
C SER A 111 -21.26 30.53 18.17
N GLY A 112 -20.21 31.26 17.72
CA GLY A 112 -19.27 31.98 18.60
C GLY A 112 -17.78 31.83 18.28
N ALA A 113 -17.18 32.84 17.62
CA ALA A 113 -15.77 32.88 17.23
C ALA A 113 -14.82 33.35 18.36
N THR A 114 -13.55 32.92 18.38
CA THR A 114 -12.36 33.76 18.06
C THR A 114 -11.00 33.02 18.16
N HIS A 115 -10.29 33.07 17.02
CA HIS A 115 -8.85 33.03 16.66
C HIS A 115 -7.73 32.32 17.46
N ALA A 116 -6.88 31.70 16.62
CA ALA A 116 -5.68 30.90 16.85
C ALA A 116 -4.34 31.69 16.85
N THR A 117 -3.31 31.06 17.41
CA THR A 117 -1.88 31.24 17.04
C THR A 117 -1.15 29.90 17.14
N PHE A 118 -0.30 29.64 16.15
CA PHE A 118 0.39 28.39 15.84
C PHE A 118 1.78 28.31 16.50
N GLU A 119 2.14 27.15 17.08
CA GLU A 119 3.51 26.62 17.20
C GLU A 119 3.45 25.13 17.64
N GLN A 120 3.90 24.21 16.77
CA GLN A 120 4.18 22.80 17.14
C GLN A 120 5.53 22.70 17.88
N PRO A 121 5.69 21.80 18.88
CA PRO A 121 6.93 21.69 19.64
C PRO A 121 8.04 21.01 18.82
N ALA A 122 9.11 21.77 18.55
CA ALA A 122 10.37 21.23 18.06
C ALA A 122 11.09 20.44 19.16
N HIS A 123 11.62 19.26 18.81
CA HIS A 123 12.67 18.60 19.58
C HIS A 123 13.90 19.51 19.65
N ARG A 124 14.23 19.98 20.86
CA ARG A 124 15.48 20.70 21.15
C ARG A 124 16.61 19.71 21.39
N GLU A 125 17.64 19.77 20.57
CA GLU A 125 18.99 19.43 21.02
C GLU A 125 19.49 20.54 21.96
N HIS A 126 20.05 20.16 23.12
CA HIS A 126 20.66 21.07 24.08
C HIS A 126 22.18 20.87 24.11
N PRO A 127 22.96 21.95 24.39
CA PRO A 127 23.31 22.17 25.79
C PRO A 127 23.28 23.65 26.22
N GLY A 128 22.62 23.92 27.36
CA GLY A 128 22.92 25.10 28.18
C GLY A 128 21.73 25.94 28.66
N LEU A 129 21.54 25.94 29.99
CA LEU A 129 20.99 27.00 30.85
C LEU A 129 19.45 27.19 30.96
N HIS A 130 18.94 26.59 32.06
CA HIS A 130 17.88 27.01 33.00
C HIS A 130 16.46 27.42 32.53
N ASP A 131 15.53 26.54 32.92
CA ASP A 131 14.22 26.77 33.56
C ASP A 131 13.26 27.84 33.03
N SER A 132 12.24 27.38 32.30
CA SER A 132 10.81 27.39 32.71
C SER A 132 9.92 27.19 31.48
N ALA A 133 9.83 25.95 30.98
CA ALA A 133 8.85 25.61 29.96
C ALA A 133 7.55 25.17 30.66
N GLN A 134 6.48 25.95 30.50
CA GLN A 134 5.13 25.46 30.70
C GLN A 134 4.96 24.23 29.80
N GLN A 135 4.85 23.04 30.39
CA GLN A 135 4.49 21.83 29.66
C GLN A 135 3.10 22.07 29.05
N ALA A 136 3.04 22.23 27.73
CA ALA A 136 1.77 22.15 27.02
C ALA A 136 1.14 20.80 27.39
N GLN A 137 -0.05 20.84 27.97
CA GLN A 137 -0.73 19.65 28.47
C GLN A 137 -1.09 18.79 27.26
N LYS A 138 -0.54 17.56 27.18
CA LYS A 138 -0.84 16.62 26.09
C LYS A 138 -2.38 16.48 25.98
N PRO A 139 -2.98 16.55 24.79
CA PRO A 139 -4.41 16.31 24.62
C PRO A 139 -4.78 14.98 25.27
N VAL A 140 -5.85 14.98 26.06
CA VAL A 140 -6.32 13.80 26.78
C VAL A 140 -7.62 13.35 26.14
N VAL A 141 -7.69 12.08 25.74
CA VAL A 141 -8.94 11.47 25.27
C VAL A 141 -10.01 11.65 26.34
N SER A 142 -11.09 12.35 26.01
CA SER A 142 -12.19 12.57 26.94
C SER A 142 -12.96 11.27 27.22
N PRO A 143 -13.64 11.14 28.37
CA PRO A 143 -14.54 10.01 28.62
C PRO A 143 -15.60 9.82 27.53
N GLU A 144 -16.09 10.93 26.98
CA GLU A 144 -17.08 10.91 25.90
C GLU A 144 -16.47 10.38 24.61
N LEU A 145 -15.29 10.85 24.21
CA LEU A 145 -14.62 10.35 23.01
C LEU A 145 -14.34 8.85 23.10
N ARG A 146 -13.97 8.32 24.27
CA ARG A 146 -13.81 6.87 24.47
C ARG A 146 -15.12 6.12 24.23
N ALA A 147 -16.24 6.63 24.78
CA ALA A 147 -17.55 6.00 24.61
C ALA A 147 -18.00 6.02 23.14
N LEU A 148 -17.90 7.19 22.48
CA LEU A 148 -18.20 7.36 21.06
C LEU A 148 -17.32 6.45 20.18
N THR A 149 -16.04 6.30 20.51
CA THR A 149 -15.13 5.39 19.79
C THR A 149 -15.62 3.95 19.87
N ALA A 150 -16.04 3.49 21.05
CA ALA A 150 -16.54 2.13 21.23
C ALA A 150 -17.84 1.89 20.43
N GLU A 151 -18.75 2.86 20.44
CA GLU A 151 -19.99 2.80 19.65
C GLU A 151 -19.71 2.86 18.14
N LEU A 152 -18.78 3.71 17.70
CA LEU A 152 -18.36 3.81 16.30
C LEU A 152 -17.80 2.47 15.80
N LEU A 153 -16.87 1.87 16.54
CA LEU A 153 -16.31 0.56 16.21
C LEU A 153 -17.38 -0.52 16.16
N HIS A 154 -18.34 -0.51 17.10
CA HIS A 154 -19.48 -1.41 17.05
C HIS A 154 -20.27 -1.22 15.74
N ALA A 155 -20.63 0.02 15.40
CA ALA A 155 -21.37 0.34 14.19
C ALA A 155 -20.64 -0.05 12.90
N ILE A 156 -19.30 0.08 12.86
CA ILE A 156 -18.45 -0.40 11.76
C ILE A 156 -18.52 -1.92 11.65
N HIS A 157 -18.28 -2.65 12.75
CA HIS A 157 -18.21 -4.11 12.74
C HIS A 157 -19.56 -4.79 12.50
N THR A 158 -20.66 -4.14 12.85
CA THR A 158 -22.02 -4.68 12.66
C THR A 158 -22.78 -4.03 11.50
N ALA A 159 -22.11 -3.23 10.67
CA ALA A 159 -22.74 -2.59 9.51
C ALA A 159 -23.41 -3.66 8.62
N PRO A 160 -24.69 -3.51 8.25
CA PRO A 160 -25.35 -4.46 7.37
C PRO A 160 -24.86 -4.29 5.94
N ARG A 161 -24.87 -5.36 5.15
CA ARG A 161 -24.59 -5.28 3.71
C ARG A 161 -25.66 -4.43 3.02
N ASP A 162 -25.25 -3.51 2.14
CA ASP A 162 -26.15 -2.86 1.19
C ASP A 162 -26.26 -3.74 -0.06
N PRO A 163 -27.36 -4.49 -0.27
CA PRO A 163 -27.48 -5.41 -1.40
C PRO A 163 -27.56 -4.71 -2.76
N SER A 164 -27.73 -3.38 -2.79
CA SER A 164 -27.74 -2.59 -4.02
C SER A 164 -26.34 -2.17 -4.47
N HIS A 165 -25.33 -2.31 -3.61
CA HIS A 165 -23.97 -1.89 -3.91
C HIS A 165 -23.31 -2.83 -4.94
N PRO A 166 -22.64 -2.29 -5.99
CA PRO A 166 -22.03 -3.11 -7.05
C PRO A 166 -20.99 -4.12 -6.56
N TYR A 167 -20.33 -3.86 -5.42
CA TYR A 167 -19.39 -4.78 -4.79
C TYR A 167 -19.93 -6.22 -4.70
N TRP A 168 -21.22 -6.38 -4.34
CA TRP A 168 -21.84 -7.69 -4.16
C TRP A 168 -22.23 -8.41 -5.46
N THR A 169 -22.01 -7.81 -6.63
CA THR A 169 -22.21 -8.49 -7.92
C THR A 169 -20.98 -9.27 -8.38
N TYR A 170 -19.83 -9.05 -7.74
CA TYR A 170 -18.57 -9.74 -8.01
C TYR A 170 -18.43 -11.03 -7.18
N GLU A 171 -17.59 -11.95 -7.67
CA GLU A 171 -17.23 -13.16 -6.93
C GLU A 171 -15.94 -12.94 -6.13
N HIS A 172 -15.90 -13.50 -4.91
CA HIS A 172 -14.73 -13.44 -4.02
C HIS A 172 -14.28 -14.85 -3.61
N PRO A 173 -13.73 -15.66 -4.55
CA PRO A 173 -13.19 -16.97 -4.19
C PRO A 173 -12.11 -16.84 -3.09
N ALA A 174 -12.27 -17.56 -1.99
CA ALA A 174 -11.41 -17.37 -0.81
C ALA A 174 -10.27 -18.39 -0.74
N THR A 175 -10.55 -19.66 -1.04
CA THR A 175 -9.55 -20.73 -0.97
C THR A 175 -8.62 -20.69 -2.18
N TRP A 176 -7.38 -21.14 -2.02
CA TRP A 176 -6.43 -21.17 -3.15
C TRP A 176 -6.96 -21.98 -4.35
N ASP A 177 -7.64 -23.09 -4.10
CA ASP A 177 -8.17 -23.93 -5.18
C ASP A 177 -9.29 -23.21 -5.96
N ASP A 178 -10.18 -22.49 -5.27
CA ASP A 178 -11.24 -21.70 -5.91
C ASP A 178 -10.65 -20.50 -6.67
N VAL A 179 -9.71 -19.79 -6.05
CA VAL A 179 -8.99 -18.65 -6.67
C VAL A 179 -8.31 -19.10 -7.95
N ARG A 180 -7.54 -20.20 -7.88
CA ARG A 180 -6.84 -20.77 -9.03
C ARG A 180 -7.80 -21.20 -10.14
N ALA A 181 -8.93 -21.83 -9.80
CA ALA A 181 -9.92 -22.30 -10.77
C ALA A 181 -10.56 -21.16 -11.59
N GLU A 182 -10.61 -19.94 -11.04
CA GLU A 182 -11.15 -18.77 -11.73
C GLU A 182 -10.09 -17.94 -12.49
N MET A 183 -8.80 -18.32 -12.46
CA MET A 183 -7.75 -17.64 -13.20
C MET A 183 -7.77 -17.97 -14.70
N PRO A 184 -7.80 -16.97 -15.61
CA PRO A 184 -7.65 -17.19 -17.05
C PRO A 184 -6.37 -17.95 -17.46
N ALA A 185 -5.30 -17.87 -16.65
CA ALA A 185 -4.06 -18.61 -16.87
C ALA A 185 -4.24 -20.13 -16.80
N THR A 186 -5.31 -20.64 -16.20
CA THR A 186 -5.59 -22.08 -16.11
C THR A 186 -6.44 -22.62 -17.25
N ASP A 187 -7.04 -21.73 -18.05
CA ASP A 187 -7.78 -22.12 -19.24
C ASP A 187 -6.81 -22.78 -20.25
N ALA A 188 -7.22 -23.89 -20.85
CA ALA A 188 -6.43 -24.54 -21.90
C ALA A 188 -6.09 -23.52 -23.00
N PRO A 189 -4.87 -23.51 -23.56
CA PRO A 189 -4.55 -22.59 -24.65
C PRO A 189 -5.58 -22.79 -25.75
N ALA A 190 -6.27 -21.71 -26.14
CA ALA A 190 -7.21 -21.74 -27.23
C ALA A 190 -6.52 -22.45 -28.41
N SER A 191 -7.13 -23.55 -28.88
CA SER A 191 -6.65 -24.27 -30.06
C SER A 191 -6.35 -23.23 -31.14
N ALA A 192 -5.10 -23.17 -31.59
CA ALA A 192 -4.66 -22.21 -32.59
C ALA A 192 -5.61 -22.29 -33.80
N GLY A 193 -6.54 -21.34 -33.88
CA GLY A 193 -7.29 -21.07 -35.08
C GLY A 193 -6.26 -20.62 -36.13
N GLU A 194 -6.31 -21.25 -37.29
CA GLU A 194 -5.40 -21.05 -38.41
C GLU A 194 -5.11 -19.56 -38.63
N ALA A 195 -3.87 -19.14 -38.38
CA ALA A 195 -3.40 -17.82 -38.77
C ALA A 195 -3.21 -17.80 -40.31
N PRO A 196 -3.55 -16.69 -41.00
CA PRO A 196 -3.27 -16.54 -42.42
C PRO A 196 -1.75 -16.55 -42.65
N THR A 197 -1.32 -17.30 -43.66
CA THR A 197 0.07 -17.49 -44.04
C THR A 197 0.80 -16.18 -44.34
N GLY A 198 1.89 -15.88 -43.61
CA GLY A 198 2.94 -14.97 -44.08
C GLY A 198 3.50 -13.95 -43.07
N ALA A 199 4.23 -14.40 -42.05
CA ALA A 199 5.30 -13.64 -41.37
C ALA A 199 6.13 -14.58 -40.47
N ALA A 200 7.44 -14.35 -40.35
CA ALA A 200 8.38 -15.11 -39.50
C ALA A 200 9.28 -14.15 -38.70
N PRO A 201 9.98 -14.58 -37.63
CA PRO A 201 9.76 -15.70 -36.72
C PRO A 201 9.43 -15.24 -35.27
N THR A 202 8.95 -16.19 -34.47
CA THR A 202 8.56 -16.13 -33.05
C THR A 202 9.71 -15.89 -32.06
N PRO A 203 9.49 -15.25 -30.88
CA PRO A 203 10.37 -15.39 -29.74
C PRO A 203 10.14 -16.73 -29.02
N ALA A 204 11.23 -17.25 -28.45
CA ALA A 204 11.42 -18.47 -27.67
C ALA A 204 10.17 -19.17 -27.10
N GLN A 205 9.91 -20.37 -27.60
CA GLN A 205 9.05 -21.37 -26.97
C GLN A 205 9.72 -21.94 -25.72
N ASN A 206 9.49 -21.32 -24.56
CA ASN A 206 9.50 -22.02 -23.27
C ASN A 206 8.04 -22.24 -22.85
N SER A 207 7.36 -23.16 -23.53
CA SER A 207 5.98 -23.54 -23.21
C SER A 207 5.94 -24.58 -22.09
N ALA A 208 6.39 -24.18 -20.90
CA ALA A 208 5.92 -24.87 -19.69
C ALA A 208 4.44 -24.51 -19.52
N ALA A 209 3.60 -25.49 -19.15
CA ALA A 209 2.23 -25.19 -18.72
C ALA A 209 2.28 -24.13 -17.61
N PRO A 210 1.33 -23.17 -17.54
CA PRO A 210 1.41 -21.98 -16.69
C PRO A 210 1.59 -22.22 -15.18
N GLY A 211 1.59 -23.47 -14.71
CA GLY A 211 1.86 -23.86 -13.33
C GLY A 211 3.17 -24.63 -13.07
N ALA A 212 3.91 -25.06 -14.09
CA ALA A 212 5.12 -25.86 -13.88
C ALA A 212 6.33 -24.97 -13.51
N PRO A 213 7.25 -25.45 -12.64
CA PRO A 213 8.50 -24.74 -12.37
C PRO A 213 9.27 -24.50 -13.67
N PRO A 214 9.99 -23.37 -13.79
CA PRO A 214 10.81 -23.10 -14.96
C PRO A 214 11.88 -24.19 -15.12
N SER A 215 12.10 -24.63 -16.35
CA SER A 215 13.07 -25.70 -16.67
C SER A 215 14.52 -25.29 -16.44
N ARG A 216 14.79 -23.98 -16.37
CA ARG A 216 16.09 -23.38 -16.06
C ARG A 216 15.85 -22.05 -15.35
N ALA A 217 16.73 -21.72 -14.40
CA ALA A 217 16.73 -20.39 -13.78
C ALA A 217 16.97 -19.28 -14.83
N PRO A 218 16.41 -18.08 -14.64
CA PRO A 218 16.73 -16.93 -15.48
C PRO A 218 18.23 -16.66 -15.53
N ASP A 219 18.73 -16.20 -16.67
CA ASP A 219 20.11 -15.73 -16.78
C ASP A 219 20.33 -14.51 -15.86
N ASP A 220 21.55 -14.40 -15.31
CA ASP A 220 21.96 -13.34 -14.39
C ASP A 220 21.03 -13.17 -13.17
N LEU A 221 20.43 -14.26 -12.67
CA LEU A 221 19.43 -14.24 -11.61
C LEU A 221 19.84 -13.40 -10.40
N GLU A 222 21.06 -13.57 -9.87
CA GLU A 222 21.52 -12.83 -8.69
C GLU A 222 21.66 -11.33 -8.96
N ALA A 223 22.18 -10.94 -10.13
CA ALA A 223 22.31 -9.53 -10.51
C ALA A 223 20.93 -8.88 -10.72
N ARG A 224 19.99 -9.60 -11.31
CA ARG A 224 18.62 -9.12 -11.52
C ARG A 224 17.80 -9.11 -10.22
N MET A 225 18.07 -10.05 -9.31
CA MET A 225 17.53 -10.06 -7.95
C MET A 225 18.01 -8.84 -7.17
N TYR A 226 19.30 -8.52 -7.27
CA TYR A 226 19.86 -7.30 -6.68
C TYR A 226 19.23 -6.05 -7.28
N ALA A 227 19.09 -5.99 -8.60
CA ALA A 227 18.44 -4.85 -9.25
C ALA A 227 16.96 -4.72 -8.85
N GLY A 228 16.24 -5.83 -8.62
CA GLY A 228 14.88 -5.82 -8.08
C GLY A 228 14.81 -5.18 -6.70
N TRP A 229 15.59 -5.69 -5.73
CA TRP A 229 15.65 -5.13 -4.37
C TRP A 229 16.12 -3.67 -4.37
N LEU A 230 17.16 -3.34 -5.14
CA LEU A 230 17.68 -1.97 -5.22
C LEU A 230 16.64 -1.02 -5.82
N GLY A 231 15.91 -1.47 -6.85
CA GLY A 231 14.84 -0.69 -7.47
C GLY A 231 13.66 -0.49 -6.54
N GLN A 232 13.30 -1.52 -5.76
CA GLN A 232 12.26 -1.44 -4.74
C GLN A 232 12.58 -0.37 -3.70
N LEU A 233 13.78 -0.46 -3.11
CA LEU A 233 14.21 0.46 -2.06
C LEU A 233 14.40 1.89 -2.57
N ALA A 234 14.85 2.05 -3.82
CA ALA A 234 14.93 3.36 -4.45
C ALA A 234 13.55 3.96 -4.70
N GLY A 235 12.58 3.14 -5.09
CA GLY A 235 11.18 3.56 -5.24
C GLY A 235 10.55 3.96 -3.92
N GLY A 236 10.71 3.15 -2.88
CA GLY A 236 10.26 3.48 -1.52
C GLY A 236 10.83 4.80 -1.04
N ALA A 237 12.16 4.93 -1.05
CA ALA A 237 12.84 6.16 -0.65
C ALA A 237 12.43 7.41 -1.47
N PHE A 238 12.07 7.23 -2.74
CA PHE A 238 11.57 8.29 -3.60
C PHE A 238 10.18 8.77 -3.17
N GLY A 239 9.28 7.83 -2.84
CA GLY A 239 7.88 8.11 -2.56
C GLY A 239 7.59 8.57 -1.14
N THR A 240 8.41 8.20 -0.15
CA THR A 240 8.21 8.49 1.28
C THR A 240 8.03 9.99 1.56
N ALA A 241 8.69 10.86 0.79
CA ALA A 241 8.59 12.31 0.95
C ALA A 241 7.23 12.90 0.46
N ILE A 242 6.45 12.15 -0.30
CA ILE A 242 5.31 12.65 -1.09
C ILE A 242 4.03 11.83 -0.96
N GLU A 243 4.08 10.67 -0.31
CA GLU A 243 2.91 9.83 -0.02
C GLU A 243 1.81 10.60 0.74
N GLY A 244 0.56 10.19 0.56
CA GLY A 244 -0.63 10.77 1.19
C GLY A 244 -1.08 12.12 0.62
N TYR A 245 -0.23 12.83 -0.12
CA TYR A 245 -0.60 14.11 -0.72
C TYR A 245 -1.21 13.97 -2.12
N HIS A 246 -2.18 14.84 -2.40
CA HIS A 246 -2.78 14.92 -3.73
C HIS A 246 -1.83 15.59 -4.74
N SER A 247 -1.84 15.10 -5.97
CA SER A 247 -1.00 15.53 -7.10
C SER A 247 -0.88 17.05 -7.25
N THR A 248 -2.01 17.76 -7.19
CA THR A 248 -2.07 19.22 -7.35
C THR A 248 -1.36 19.99 -6.24
N GLN A 249 -1.19 19.40 -5.06
CA GLN A 249 -0.49 20.02 -3.93
C GLN A 249 1.01 19.75 -4.02
N LEU A 250 1.40 18.53 -4.37
CA LEU A 250 2.80 18.17 -4.65
C LEU A 250 3.40 19.09 -5.73
N GLN A 251 2.68 19.31 -6.83
CA GLN A 251 3.13 20.20 -7.90
C GLN A 251 3.33 21.66 -7.47
N LYS A 252 2.54 22.16 -6.51
CA LYS A 252 2.71 23.54 -6.01
C LYS A 252 3.97 23.70 -5.19
N VAL A 253 4.37 22.67 -4.45
CA VAL A 253 5.52 22.72 -3.53
C VAL A 253 6.82 22.33 -4.23
N TYR A 254 6.78 21.28 -5.03
CA TYR A 254 7.97 20.66 -5.63
C TYR A 254 8.06 20.83 -7.16
N GLY A 255 6.96 21.16 -7.83
CA GLY A 255 6.94 21.27 -9.29
C GLY A 255 7.03 19.90 -9.96
N ARG A 256 8.02 19.74 -10.85
CA ARG A 256 8.32 18.45 -11.49
C ARG A 256 9.24 17.64 -10.58
N ILE A 257 8.85 16.41 -10.28
CA ILE A 257 9.55 15.51 -9.37
C ILE A 257 10.09 14.32 -10.18
N ASP A 258 11.38 14.34 -10.48
CA ASP A 258 12.10 13.29 -11.22
C ASP A 258 13.47 12.96 -10.62
N ALA A 259 13.65 13.33 -9.35
CA ALA A 259 14.79 13.03 -8.50
C ALA A 259 14.32 12.93 -7.03
N TYR A 260 15.17 12.43 -6.13
CA TYR A 260 14.91 12.50 -4.70
C TYR A 260 14.73 13.96 -4.24
N ILE A 261 13.70 14.21 -3.42
CA ILE A 261 13.41 15.54 -2.88
C ILE A 261 14.38 15.91 -1.75
N THR A 262 14.82 14.91 -0.99
CA THR A 262 15.75 15.00 0.12
C THR A 262 16.73 13.82 0.06
N GLU A 263 17.71 13.78 0.95
CA GLU A 263 18.57 12.60 1.08
C GLU A 263 17.71 11.35 1.31
N PRO A 264 17.83 10.29 0.49
CA PRO A 264 16.94 9.14 0.60
C PRO A 264 17.22 8.33 1.86
N GLU A 265 16.15 7.87 2.49
CA GLU A 265 16.17 6.92 3.61
C GLU A 265 15.44 5.64 3.19
N THR A 266 15.85 4.49 3.73
CA THR A 266 15.23 3.20 3.41
C THR A 266 14.30 2.68 4.51
N VAL A 267 14.13 3.44 5.60
CA VAL A 267 13.19 3.08 6.66
C VAL A 267 11.78 3.35 6.17
N ASN A 268 11.03 2.28 5.92
CA ASN A 268 9.58 2.27 5.74
C ASN A 268 9.01 0.93 6.24
N ASP A 269 7.70 0.75 6.22
CA ASP A 269 7.06 -0.50 6.62
C ASP A 269 6.94 -1.53 5.50
N ASP A 270 7.00 -1.16 4.22
CA ASP A 270 6.87 -2.07 3.05
C ASP A 270 7.71 -3.35 3.21
N VAL A 271 8.99 -3.19 3.55
CA VAL A 271 9.98 -4.28 3.50
C VAL A 271 9.98 -5.13 4.77
N VAL A 272 9.42 -4.65 5.89
CA VAL A 272 9.51 -5.37 7.17
C VAL A 272 8.76 -6.71 7.13
N TYR A 273 7.64 -6.75 6.42
CA TYR A 273 6.83 -7.96 6.23
C TYR A 273 7.53 -8.94 5.29
N GLU A 274 8.21 -8.43 4.26
CA GLU A 274 9.00 -9.24 3.33
C GLU A 274 10.18 -9.94 4.03
N LEU A 275 10.86 -9.24 4.95
CA LEU A 275 11.93 -9.85 5.76
C LEU A 275 11.40 -10.98 6.65
N ALA A 276 10.23 -10.79 7.27
CA ALA A 276 9.58 -11.83 8.05
C ALA A 276 9.14 -13.02 7.17
N PHE A 277 8.63 -12.75 5.96
CA PHE A 277 8.32 -13.77 4.96
C PHE A 277 9.56 -14.59 4.59
N LEU A 278 10.69 -13.94 4.26
CA LEU A 278 11.93 -14.64 3.90
C LEU A 278 12.44 -15.54 5.05
N ASP A 279 12.34 -15.09 6.30
CA ASP A 279 12.69 -15.89 7.47
C ASP A 279 11.80 -17.14 7.58
N ALA A 280 10.49 -16.99 7.39
CA ALA A 280 9.55 -18.09 7.40
C ALA A 280 9.80 -19.06 6.21
N PHE A 281 10.04 -18.52 5.02
CA PHE A 281 10.31 -19.27 3.80
C PHE A 281 11.61 -20.06 3.88
N GLU A 282 12.66 -19.50 4.49
CA GLU A 282 13.94 -20.19 4.68
C GLU A 282 13.80 -21.47 5.52
N ARG A 283 12.86 -21.49 6.46
CA ARG A 283 12.61 -22.66 7.34
C ARG A 283 11.64 -23.67 6.76
N ARG A 284 10.66 -23.21 5.98
CA ARG A 284 9.52 -24.03 5.52
C ARG A 284 9.60 -24.40 4.04
N GLY A 285 10.44 -23.68 3.27
CA GLY A 285 10.48 -23.75 1.82
C GLY A 285 9.10 -23.48 1.21
N ARG A 286 8.84 -24.04 0.03
CA ARG A 286 7.55 -23.88 -0.67
C ARG A 286 6.36 -24.51 0.07
N SER A 287 6.59 -25.34 1.09
CA SER A 287 5.52 -25.88 1.94
C SER A 287 5.01 -24.90 3.02
N ILE A 288 5.53 -23.66 3.01
CA ILE A 288 5.07 -22.57 3.88
C ILE A 288 3.55 -22.37 3.80
N SER A 289 2.96 -22.00 4.93
CA SER A 289 1.54 -21.70 5.09
C SER A 289 1.34 -20.29 5.65
N SER A 290 0.14 -19.72 5.50
CA SER A 290 -0.23 -18.43 6.12
C SER A 290 0.04 -18.43 7.63
N ARG A 291 -0.21 -19.55 8.30
CA ARG A 291 0.08 -19.71 9.74
C ARG A 291 1.58 -19.62 10.05
N ASP A 292 2.45 -20.14 9.19
CA ASP A 292 3.90 -20.05 9.38
C ASP A 292 4.40 -18.62 9.22
N ILE A 293 3.81 -17.87 8.27
CA ILE A 293 4.10 -16.45 8.01
C ILE A 293 3.62 -15.58 9.17
N GLY A 294 2.33 -15.69 9.55
CA GLY A 294 1.75 -14.92 10.65
C GLY A 294 2.43 -15.20 11.99
N ARG A 295 2.85 -16.45 12.24
CA ARG A 295 3.69 -16.77 13.41
C ARG A 295 5.02 -16.03 13.38
N GLU A 296 5.59 -15.77 12.22
CA GLU A 296 6.83 -15.01 12.12
C GLU A 296 6.64 -13.52 12.33
N TRP A 297 5.54 -12.97 11.81
CA TRP A 297 5.15 -11.58 12.08
C TRP A 297 5.04 -11.32 13.59
N VAL A 298 4.28 -12.14 14.32
CA VAL A 298 4.10 -12.00 15.78
C VAL A 298 5.42 -12.05 16.57
N LYS A 299 6.46 -12.71 16.05
CA LYS A 299 7.77 -12.76 16.72
C LYS A 299 8.60 -11.49 16.52
N GLN A 300 8.38 -10.77 15.42
CA GLN A 300 9.35 -9.79 14.92
C GLN A 300 8.79 -8.39 14.78
N ILE A 301 7.52 -8.27 14.39
CA ILE A 301 6.92 -7.00 13.97
C ILE A 301 6.20 -6.40 15.19
N PRO A 302 6.72 -5.31 15.77
CA PRO A 302 6.15 -4.74 17.00
C PRO A 302 4.86 -3.95 16.74
N PHE A 303 4.67 -3.46 15.52
CA PHE A 303 3.56 -2.61 15.11
C PHE A 303 3.42 -2.65 13.59
N GLY A 304 2.20 -2.43 13.11
CA GLY A 304 1.89 -2.20 11.70
C GLY A 304 0.82 -1.13 11.59
N TRP A 305 0.53 -0.68 10.37
CA TRP A 305 -0.51 0.31 10.10
C TRP A 305 -1.77 -0.36 9.53
N SER A 306 -2.92 0.30 9.68
CA SER A 306 -4.20 -0.10 9.08
C SER A 306 -4.55 -1.61 9.22
N ALA A 307 -4.53 -2.38 8.12
CA ALA A 307 -4.88 -3.78 8.07
C ALA A 307 -3.89 -4.68 8.84
N GLU A 308 -2.60 -4.38 8.74
CA GLU A 308 -1.51 -5.08 9.41
C GLU A 308 -1.62 -4.93 10.92
N TRP A 309 -1.99 -3.72 11.39
CA TRP A 309 -2.25 -3.44 12.79
C TRP A 309 -3.34 -4.37 13.34
N ILE A 310 -4.49 -4.42 12.67
CA ILE A 310 -5.64 -5.25 13.08
C ILE A 310 -5.24 -6.73 13.06
N ALA A 311 -4.49 -7.16 12.04
CA ALA A 311 -4.04 -8.54 11.92
C ALA A 311 -3.10 -8.99 13.04
N LEU A 312 -2.15 -8.13 13.43
CA LEU A 312 -1.26 -8.40 14.57
C LEU A 312 -2.06 -8.52 15.88
N HIS A 313 -3.06 -7.67 16.09
CA HIS A 313 -3.94 -7.73 17.27
C HIS A 313 -4.83 -8.97 17.27
N ASN A 314 -5.45 -9.30 16.12
CA ASN A 314 -6.20 -10.53 15.95
C ASN A 314 -5.34 -11.77 16.29
N MET A 315 -4.10 -11.82 15.81
CA MET A 315 -3.20 -12.94 16.12
C MET A 315 -2.77 -12.95 17.60
N ALA A 316 -2.61 -11.78 18.24
CA ALA A 316 -2.35 -11.69 19.67
C ALA A 316 -3.54 -12.22 20.51
N ASP A 317 -4.77 -12.06 20.01
CA ASP A 317 -6.00 -12.61 20.58
C ASP A 317 -6.28 -14.07 20.18
N GLY A 318 -5.36 -14.71 19.44
CA GLY A 318 -5.44 -16.12 19.05
C GLY A 318 -6.25 -16.40 17.79
N ILE A 319 -6.66 -15.35 17.06
CA ILE A 319 -7.31 -15.45 15.75
C ILE A 319 -6.21 -15.50 14.68
N LEU A 320 -5.95 -16.69 14.13
CA LEU A 320 -4.88 -16.94 13.17
C LEU A 320 -5.35 -16.73 11.71
N PRO A 321 -4.43 -16.65 10.73
CA PRO A 321 -4.81 -16.61 9.32
C PRO A 321 -5.63 -17.86 8.90
N PRO A 322 -6.63 -17.71 8.00
CA PRO A 322 -6.99 -16.49 7.25
C PRO A 322 -7.89 -15.50 8.03
N GLU A 323 -8.45 -15.89 9.17
CA GLU A 323 -9.35 -15.03 9.94
C GLU A 323 -8.64 -13.78 10.46
N SER A 324 -7.34 -13.84 10.75
CA SER A 324 -6.56 -12.67 11.20
C SER A 324 -6.65 -11.49 10.23
N GLY A 325 -6.70 -11.74 8.91
CA GLY A 325 -6.78 -10.70 7.90
C GLY A 325 -8.19 -10.20 7.57
N SER A 326 -9.24 -10.91 8.00
CA SER A 326 -10.64 -10.60 7.64
C SER A 326 -11.53 -10.24 8.83
N TRP A 327 -11.26 -10.81 10.00
CA TRP A 327 -12.06 -10.61 11.21
C TRP A 327 -11.94 -9.16 11.70
N HIS A 328 -13.06 -8.44 11.68
CA HIS A 328 -13.14 -7.03 12.10
C HIS A 328 -12.04 -6.14 11.48
N ASN A 329 -11.65 -6.43 10.24
CA ASN A 329 -10.64 -5.67 9.51
C ASN A 329 -11.29 -4.88 8.37
N PRO A 330 -11.63 -3.58 8.57
CA PRO A 330 -12.18 -2.73 7.52
C PRO A 330 -11.21 -2.55 6.35
N TYR A 331 -9.91 -2.51 6.63
CA TYR A 331 -8.83 -2.18 5.71
C TYR A 331 -8.39 -3.35 4.82
N SER A 332 -9.05 -4.51 4.91
CA SER A 332 -8.60 -5.75 4.26
C SER A 332 -8.50 -5.70 2.72
N ASN A 333 -8.95 -4.62 2.07
CA ASN A 333 -8.88 -4.38 0.61
C ASN A 333 -7.85 -3.27 0.25
N TRP A 334 -7.05 -2.82 1.22
CA TRP A 334 -6.02 -1.80 1.03
C TRP A 334 -4.72 -2.37 0.45
N ILE A 335 -3.76 -1.49 0.15
CA ILE A 335 -2.52 -1.80 -0.56
C ILE A 335 -1.50 -2.58 0.28
N GLY A 336 -1.66 -2.70 1.61
CA GLY A 336 -0.66 -3.32 2.49
C GLY A 336 -0.20 -4.72 2.04
N ALA A 337 -1.11 -5.53 1.50
CA ALA A 337 -0.75 -6.80 0.85
C ALA A 337 -0.02 -6.59 -0.49
N GLN A 338 -0.53 -5.72 -1.36
CA GLN A 338 0.09 -5.37 -2.64
C GLN A 338 1.53 -4.84 -2.50
N MET A 339 1.82 -4.00 -1.51
CA MET A 339 3.13 -3.35 -1.34
C MET A 339 4.24 -4.34 -0.97
N ARG A 340 3.92 -5.51 -0.40
CA ARG A 340 4.89 -6.53 0.00
C ARG A 340 4.94 -7.74 -0.93
N GLY A 341 4.02 -7.82 -1.89
CA GLY A 341 3.88 -8.98 -2.78
C GLY A 341 5.10 -9.25 -3.66
N MET A 342 5.98 -8.26 -3.84
CA MET A 342 7.19 -8.41 -4.63
C MET A 342 8.07 -9.57 -4.11
N VAL A 343 8.19 -9.76 -2.79
CA VAL A 343 8.99 -10.86 -2.23
C VAL A 343 8.56 -12.23 -2.72
N CYS A 344 7.24 -12.45 -2.86
CA CYS A 344 6.65 -13.69 -3.36
C CYS A 344 7.05 -13.95 -4.82
N GLY A 345 7.15 -12.89 -5.63
CA GLY A 345 7.67 -12.96 -7.00
C GLY A 345 9.19 -13.15 -7.08
N LEU A 346 9.95 -12.51 -6.19
CA LEU A 346 11.40 -12.63 -6.11
C LEU A 346 11.86 -14.05 -5.72
N VAL A 347 11.12 -14.75 -4.86
CA VAL A 347 11.40 -16.16 -4.53
C VAL A 347 10.82 -17.16 -5.54
N ALA A 348 10.06 -16.70 -6.54
CA ALA A 348 9.46 -17.50 -7.61
C ALA A 348 9.76 -16.91 -9.01
N PRO A 349 11.04 -16.63 -9.36
CA PRO A 349 11.38 -15.94 -10.60
C PRO A 349 10.99 -16.77 -11.81
N ALA A 350 10.30 -16.15 -12.78
CA ALA A 350 9.72 -16.81 -13.95
C ALA A 350 8.70 -17.92 -13.64
N TRP A 351 8.14 -17.96 -12.41
CA TRP A 351 7.14 -18.94 -11.99
C TRP A 351 5.86 -18.26 -11.47
N PRO A 352 5.06 -17.65 -12.37
CA PRO A 352 3.95 -16.78 -11.98
C PRO A 352 2.87 -17.48 -11.14
N MET A 353 2.55 -18.75 -11.40
CA MET A 353 1.57 -19.49 -10.59
C MET A 353 2.05 -19.72 -9.15
N GLU A 354 3.34 -19.96 -8.94
CA GLU A 354 3.90 -20.10 -7.59
C GLU A 354 3.98 -18.74 -6.89
N ALA A 355 4.35 -17.68 -7.61
CA ALA A 355 4.29 -16.31 -7.09
C ALA A 355 2.87 -15.95 -6.62
N ALA A 356 1.86 -16.24 -7.44
CA ALA A 356 0.44 -16.05 -7.09
C ALA A 356 0.02 -16.90 -5.87
N ARG A 357 0.49 -18.15 -5.77
CA ARG A 357 0.17 -19.01 -4.63
C ARG A 357 0.80 -18.50 -3.33
N LEU A 358 2.08 -18.09 -3.38
CA LEU A 358 2.80 -17.54 -2.24
C LEU A 358 2.17 -16.23 -1.77
N ALA A 359 1.83 -15.34 -2.70
CA ALA A 359 1.12 -14.10 -2.43
C ALA A 359 -0.28 -14.32 -1.86
N HIS A 360 -1.00 -15.36 -2.31
CA HIS A 360 -2.30 -15.70 -1.75
C HIS A 360 -2.18 -16.08 -0.27
N ILE A 361 -1.22 -16.92 0.10
CA ILE A 361 -1.05 -17.34 1.50
C ILE A 361 -0.42 -16.27 2.39
N ASP A 362 0.44 -15.40 1.86
CA ASP A 362 0.99 -14.25 2.60
C ASP A 362 -0.08 -13.17 2.81
N GLY A 363 -0.81 -12.81 1.76
CA GLY A 363 -1.89 -11.83 1.81
C GLY A 363 -2.98 -12.16 2.84
N LEU A 364 -3.33 -13.45 2.99
CA LEU A 364 -4.31 -13.91 3.98
C LEU A 364 -3.89 -13.66 5.45
N VAL A 365 -2.63 -13.28 5.72
CA VAL A 365 -2.19 -12.93 7.07
C VAL A 365 -2.86 -11.63 7.55
N SER A 366 -2.95 -10.61 6.69
CA SER A 366 -3.51 -9.30 7.06
C SER A 366 -4.66 -8.79 6.20
N HIS A 367 -4.92 -9.41 5.05
CA HIS A 367 -5.89 -8.95 4.07
C HIS A 367 -6.88 -10.05 3.67
N ALA A 368 -7.91 -9.67 2.90
CA ALA A 368 -8.90 -10.58 2.36
C ALA A 368 -9.39 -10.10 0.98
N GLU A 369 -9.97 -11.01 0.20
CA GLU A 369 -10.67 -10.67 -1.05
C GLU A 369 -9.76 -9.87 -2.00
N ASN A 370 -10.16 -8.65 -2.39
CA ASN A 370 -9.44 -7.85 -3.36
C ASN A 370 -8.07 -7.34 -2.87
N GLY A 371 -7.86 -7.25 -1.55
CA GLY A 371 -6.52 -6.94 -1.01
C GLY A 371 -5.51 -8.05 -1.33
N VAL A 372 -5.93 -9.32 -1.20
CA VAL A 372 -5.12 -10.49 -1.54
C VAL A 372 -4.87 -10.56 -3.05
N TYR A 373 -5.86 -10.21 -3.87
CA TYR A 373 -5.67 -10.15 -5.33
C TYR A 373 -4.67 -9.06 -5.75
N GLY A 374 -4.59 -7.96 -4.98
CA GLY A 374 -3.54 -6.94 -5.13
C GLY A 374 -2.14 -7.50 -4.97
N GLU A 375 -1.90 -8.26 -3.90
CA GLU A 375 -0.63 -8.94 -3.67
C GLU A 375 -0.29 -9.95 -4.76
N MET A 376 -1.29 -10.76 -5.17
CA MET A 376 -1.10 -11.72 -6.25
C MET A 376 -0.67 -11.04 -7.54
N TYR A 377 -1.27 -9.91 -7.89
CA TYR A 377 -0.90 -9.19 -9.10
C TYR A 377 0.53 -8.62 -9.00
N ALA A 378 0.91 -8.01 -7.87
CA ALA A 378 2.26 -7.51 -7.63
C ALA A 378 3.31 -8.63 -7.71
N ALA A 379 3.06 -9.77 -7.07
CA ALA A 379 3.96 -10.93 -7.08
C ALA A 379 4.13 -11.50 -8.50
N VAL A 380 3.05 -11.59 -9.27
CA VAL A 380 3.08 -12.12 -10.64
C VAL A 380 3.81 -11.15 -11.59
N LEU A 381 3.59 -9.84 -11.46
CA LEU A 381 4.36 -8.82 -12.20
C LEU A 381 5.86 -9.01 -11.94
N THR A 382 6.26 -9.14 -10.68
CA THR A 382 7.66 -9.33 -10.28
C THR A 382 8.24 -10.64 -10.83
N ALA A 383 7.50 -11.76 -10.72
CA ALA A 383 7.96 -13.04 -11.26
C ALA A 383 8.12 -13.02 -12.79
N LEU A 384 7.18 -12.40 -13.51
CA LEU A 384 7.20 -12.30 -14.97
C LEU A 384 8.22 -11.27 -15.48
N ALA A 385 8.61 -10.27 -14.69
CA ALA A 385 9.68 -9.33 -15.04
C ALA A 385 11.00 -10.05 -15.38
N PHE A 386 11.23 -11.25 -14.83
CA PHE A 386 12.40 -12.08 -15.16
C PHE A 386 12.42 -12.60 -16.60
N VAL A 387 11.30 -12.60 -17.32
CA VAL A 387 11.20 -13.13 -18.69
C VAL A 387 10.58 -12.17 -19.70
N HIS A 388 9.88 -11.13 -19.24
CA HIS A 388 9.36 -10.07 -20.09
C HIS A 388 10.38 -8.97 -20.38
N ARG A 389 10.21 -8.30 -21.52
CA ARG A 389 11.00 -7.14 -21.94
C ARG A 389 10.20 -5.87 -22.17
N ASP A 390 8.89 -6.01 -22.40
CA ASP A 390 7.99 -4.88 -22.60
C ASP A 390 7.02 -4.78 -21.40
N PRO A 391 6.99 -3.64 -20.68
CA PRO A 391 6.11 -3.48 -19.52
C PRO A 391 4.62 -3.61 -19.86
N ARG A 392 4.17 -3.27 -21.07
CA ARG A 392 2.75 -3.33 -21.42
C ARG A 392 2.27 -4.77 -21.54
N THR A 393 3.01 -5.62 -22.24
CA THR A 393 2.71 -7.06 -22.30
C THR A 393 2.80 -7.71 -20.92
N LEU A 394 3.79 -7.33 -20.10
CA LEU A 394 3.92 -7.80 -18.72
C LEU A 394 2.65 -7.53 -17.89
N LEU A 395 2.12 -6.29 -17.94
CA LEU A 395 0.91 -5.90 -17.22
C LEU A 395 -0.30 -6.77 -17.60
N LEU A 396 -0.48 -7.02 -18.90
CA LEU A 396 -1.60 -7.79 -19.43
C LEU A 396 -1.47 -9.29 -19.12
N ASP A 397 -0.28 -9.84 -19.23
CA ASP A 397 -0.04 -11.26 -18.96
C ASP A 397 -0.15 -11.60 -17.47
N ALA A 398 0.32 -10.70 -16.59
CA ALA A 398 0.15 -10.85 -15.15
C ALA A 398 -1.34 -10.88 -14.73
N ALA A 399 -2.22 -10.14 -15.42
CA ALA A 399 -3.64 -10.07 -15.09
C ALA A 399 -4.36 -11.41 -15.30
N ARG A 400 -3.77 -12.32 -16.08
CA ARG A 400 -4.30 -13.68 -16.30
C ARG A 400 -4.26 -14.56 -15.04
N PHE A 401 -3.53 -14.14 -13.99
CA PHE A 401 -3.41 -14.85 -12.72
C PHE A 401 -4.35 -14.32 -11.64
N ILE A 402 -5.30 -13.45 -12.01
CA ILE A 402 -6.33 -12.91 -11.11
C ILE A 402 -7.67 -13.58 -11.41
N PRO A 403 -8.50 -13.90 -10.40
CA PRO A 403 -9.83 -14.47 -10.61
C PRO A 403 -10.70 -13.59 -11.51
N LYS A 404 -11.12 -14.10 -12.67
CA LYS A 404 -11.71 -13.31 -13.76
C LYS A 404 -13.05 -12.65 -13.46
N LYS A 405 -13.75 -13.09 -12.41
CA LYS A 405 -15.04 -12.55 -11.96
C LYS A 405 -14.94 -11.70 -10.69
N SER A 406 -13.73 -11.46 -10.20
CA SER A 406 -13.49 -10.56 -9.08
C SER A 406 -13.65 -9.09 -9.48
N GLU A 407 -13.92 -8.24 -8.50
CA GLU A 407 -13.91 -6.79 -8.72
C GLU A 407 -12.50 -6.30 -9.10
N TYR A 408 -11.45 -6.84 -8.49
CA TYR A 408 -10.06 -6.53 -8.84
C TYR A 408 -9.77 -6.76 -10.33
N ALA A 409 -10.27 -7.86 -10.93
CA ALA A 409 -10.12 -8.09 -12.37
C ALA A 409 -10.85 -7.04 -13.23
N ALA A 410 -12.04 -6.59 -12.80
CA ALA A 410 -12.77 -5.51 -13.48
C ALA A 410 -12.04 -4.16 -13.37
N VAL A 411 -11.42 -3.88 -12.22
CA VAL A 411 -10.57 -2.72 -11.98
C VAL A 411 -9.36 -2.73 -12.92
N LEU A 412 -8.66 -3.87 -13.05
CA LEU A 412 -7.55 -4.02 -14.00
C LEU A 412 -8.01 -3.73 -15.44
N SER A 413 -9.14 -4.31 -15.86
CA SER A 413 -9.70 -4.07 -17.20
C SER A 413 -9.99 -2.58 -17.43
N LYS A 414 -10.61 -1.91 -16.45
CA LYS A 414 -10.89 -0.47 -16.52
C LYS A 414 -9.60 0.36 -16.65
N CYS A 415 -8.55 0.00 -15.93
CA CYS A 415 -7.26 0.68 -16.00
C CYS A 415 -6.61 0.49 -17.37
N PHE A 416 -6.53 -0.73 -17.88
CA PHE A 416 -5.96 -1.02 -19.20
C PHE A 416 -6.71 -0.33 -20.34
N ASP A 417 -8.06 -0.37 -20.31
CA ASP A 417 -8.87 0.32 -21.32
C ASP A 417 -8.64 1.83 -21.30
N THR A 418 -8.44 2.40 -20.12
CA THR A 418 -8.23 3.84 -19.96
C THR A 418 -6.83 4.24 -20.44
N THR A 419 -5.78 3.53 -20.02
CA THR A 419 -4.40 3.83 -20.44
C THR A 419 -4.16 3.55 -21.92
N ALA A 420 -4.79 2.52 -22.50
CA ALA A 420 -4.68 2.21 -23.92
C ALA A 420 -5.31 3.27 -24.85
N ARG A 421 -6.32 4.01 -24.37
CA ARG A 421 -7.03 5.03 -25.15
C ARG A 421 -6.55 6.45 -24.90
N ALA A 422 -5.87 6.69 -23.78
CA ALA A 422 -5.39 8.02 -23.42
C ALA A 422 -4.16 8.42 -24.24
N GLU A 423 -4.03 9.72 -24.51
CA GLU A 423 -2.91 10.29 -25.27
C GLU A 423 -1.65 10.48 -24.43
N SER A 424 -1.79 10.56 -23.09
CA SER A 424 -0.67 10.70 -22.16
C SER A 424 -1.00 10.11 -20.78
N ALA A 425 0.04 9.96 -19.94
CA ALA A 425 -0.08 9.51 -18.56
C ALA A 425 -0.97 10.44 -17.72
N GLU A 426 -0.83 11.76 -17.90
CA GLU A 426 -1.63 12.78 -17.21
C GLU A 426 -3.10 12.73 -17.63
N ALA A 427 -3.38 12.51 -18.92
CA ALA A 427 -4.74 12.37 -19.43
C ALA A 427 -5.42 11.10 -18.90
N ALA A 428 -4.70 9.98 -18.86
CA ALA A 428 -5.19 8.74 -18.26
C ALA A 428 -5.45 8.93 -16.76
N TRP A 429 -4.52 9.57 -16.04
CA TRP A 429 -4.65 9.77 -14.60
C TRP A 429 -5.82 10.66 -14.23
N ALA A 430 -6.08 11.75 -14.96
CA ALA A 430 -7.25 12.60 -14.70
C ALA A 430 -8.58 11.82 -14.74
N ILE A 431 -8.69 10.83 -15.63
CA ILE A 431 -9.86 9.95 -15.73
C ILE A 431 -9.90 8.98 -14.54
N LEU A 432 -8.76 8.38 -14.18
CA LEU A 432 -8.67 7.38 -13.12
C LEU A 432 -8.85 7.99 -11.73
N ASP A 433 -8.27 9.16 -11.44
CA ASP A 433 -8.46 9.89 -10.18
C ASP A 433 -9.94 10.20 -9.94
N THR A 434 -10.65 10.65 -10.98
CA THR A 434 -12.10 10.88 -10.90
C THR A 434 -12.86 9.55 -10.70
N TYR A 435 -12.45 8.48 -11.38
CA TYR A 435 -13.10 7.18 -11.25
C TYR A 435 -12.95 6.58 -9.84
N PHE A 436 -11.81 6.82 -9.18
CA PHE A 436 -11.52 6.31 -7.85
C PHE A 436 -11.77 7.31 -6.71
N GLU A 437 -12.45 8.43 -6.95
CA GLU A 437 -12.61 9.50 -5.95
C GLU A 437 -13.21 9.06 -4.60
N ARG A 438 -13.99 7.97 -4.60
CA ARG A 438 -14.62 7.43 -3.38
C ARG A 438 -13.73 6.48 -2.59
N TYR A 439 -12.64 6.02 -3.17
CA TYR A 439 -11.69 5.13 -2.51
C TYR A 439 -10.66 5.94 -1.74
N ASN A 440 -10.23 5.38 -0.61
CA ASN A 440 -9.14 5.93 0.17
C ASN A 440 -7.83 5.90 -0.64
N TRP A 441 -6.91 6.80 -0.34
CA TRP A 441 -5.62 6.88 -1.01
C TRP A 441 -4.71 5.66 -0.80
N ILE A 442 -4.92 4.89 0.27
CA ILE A 442 -4.23 3.62 0.58
C ILE A 442 -4.96 2.41 -0.03
N HIS A 443 -6.15 2.59 -0.61
CA HIS A 443 -6.91 1.46 -1.18
C HIS A 443 -6.14 0.80 -2.34
N ALA A 444 -6.23 -0.53 -2.50
CA ALA A 444 -5.45 -1.25 -3.52
C ALA A 444 -5.73 -0.77 -4.97
N TYR A 445 -7.00 -0.49 -5.28
CA TYR A 445 -7.45 -0.09 -6.63
C TYR A 445 -6.80 1.18 -7.21
N PRO A 446 -6.90 2.37 -6.57
CA PRO A 446 -6.28 3.57 -7.12
C PRO A 446 -4.74 3.44 -7.22
N ASN A 447 -4.13 2.72 -6.29
CA ASN A 447 -2.70 2.48 -6.29
C ASN A 447 -2.24 1.57 -7.42
N ILE A 448 -2.92 0.43 -7.67
CA ILE A 448 -2.57 -0.37 -8.85
C ILE A 448 -2.85 0.36 -10.16
N ALA A 449 -3.85 1.25 -10.20
CA ALA A 449 -4.09 2.10 -11.35
C ALA A 449 -2.90 3.05 -11.62
N ALA A 450 -2.28 3.60 -10.57
CA ALA A 450 -1.07 4.43 -10.68
C ALA A 450 0.12 3.61 -11.22
N VAL A 451 0.33 2.40 -10.70
CA VAL A 451 1.37 1.46 -11.18
C VAL A 451 1.17 1.11 -12.66
N ILE A 452 -0.06 0.78 -13.07
CA ILE A 452 -0.40 0.50 -14.47
C ILE A 452 -0.11 1.72 -15.34
N ASN A 453 -0.51 2.92 -14.90
CA ASN A 453 -0.26 4.15 -15.64
C ASN A 453 1.25 4.42 -15.83
N ALA A 454 2.03 4.26 -14.76
CA ALA A 454 3.47 4.45 -14.78
C ALA A 454 4.19 3.44 -15.68
N LEU A 455 3.90 2.15 -15.56
CA LEU A 455 4.52 1.11 -16.41
C LEU A 455 4.05 1.23 -17.86
N TRP A 456 2.81 1.64 -18.10
CA TRP A 456 2.26 1.78 -19.46
C TRP A 456 2.87 2.96 -20.23
N PHE A 457 3.09 4.11 -19.58
CA PHE A 457 3.59 5.31 -20.24
C PHE A 457 5.08 5.58 -20.02
N GLY A 458 5.69 4.99 -18.99
CA GLY A 458 7.11 5.13 -18.68
C GLY A 458 8.04 4.44 -19.68
N ASN A 459 7.51 3.58 -20.57
CA ASN A 459 8.29 2.93 -21.65
C ASN A 459 9.54 2.17 -21.18
N GLY A 460 9.50 1.62 -19.96
CA GLY A 460 10.64 0.93 -19.36
C GLY A 460 11.70 1.85 -18.74
N ASP A 461 11.49 3.17 -18.75
CA ASP A 461 12.34 4.15 -18.07
C ASP A 461 11.87 4.33 -16.61
N MET A 462 12.74 4.01 -15.66
CA MET A 462 12.44 4.08 -14.23
C MET A 462 12.21 5.51 -13.74
N THR A 463 12.98 6.47 -14.26
CA THR A 463 12.90 7.88 -13.85
C THR A 463 11.58 8.50 -14.32
N GLU A 464 11.21 8.25 -15.57
CA GLU A 464 9.94 8.71 -16.11
C GLU A 464 8.76 8.01 -15.43
N SER A 465 8.88 6.73 -15.09
CA SER A 465 7.85 6.01 -14.35
C SER A 465 7.66 6.58 -12.93
N PHE A 466 8.74 6.87 -12.20
CA PHE A 466 8.68 7.54 -10.90
C PHE A 466 8.08 8.94 -10.98
N ARG A 467 8.41 9.71 -12.02
CA ARG A 467 7.77 11.00 -12.27
C ARG A 467 6.25 10.87 -12.48
N ILE A 468 5.81 9.87 -13.24
CA ILE A 468 4.38 9.61 -13.46
C ILE A 468 3.69 9.26 -12.13
N LEU A 469 4.33 8.47 -11.26
CA LEU A 469 3.81 8.14 -9.93
C LEU A 469 3.74 9.36 -9.02
N ALA A 470 4.77 10.22 -9.00
CA ALA A 470 4.73 11.45 -8.23
C ALA A 470 3.65 12.42 -8.74
N HIS A 471 3.32 12.37 -10.04
CA HIS A 471 2.16 13.08 -10.56
C HIS A 471 0.83 12.41 -10.15
N ALA A 472 0.80 11.09 -9.99
CA ALA A 472 -0.40 10.42 -9.51
C ALA A 472 -0.72 10.79 -8.05
N GLY A 473 0.32 10.88 -7.21
CA GLY A 473 0.20 11.01 -5.75
C GLY A 473 -0.21 9.66 -5.14
N LEU A 474 -1.03 9.70 -4.08
CA LEU A 474 -1.47 8.53 -3.31
C LEU A 474 -0.30 7.93 -2.50
N ASP A 475 -0.18 6.61 -2.48
CA ASP A 475 0.82 5.84 -1.75
C ASP A 475 2.06 5.63 -2.63
N VAL A 476 2.84 6.69 -2.79
CA VAL A 476 3.84 6.78 -3.85
C VAL A 476 5.02 5.84 -3.60
N ASP A 477 5.44 5.66 -2.35
CA ASP A 477 6.52 4.75 -1.97
C ASP A 477 6.16 3.31 -2.27
N CYS A 478 4.97 2.84 -1.86
CA CYS A 478 4.53 1.49 -2.21
C CYS A 478 4.46 1.29 -3.74
N ASN A 479 3.87 2.26 -4.45
CA ASN A 479 3.71 2.17 -5.90
C ASN A 479 5.06 2.20 -6.63
N ALA A 480 5.98 3.08 -6.20
CA ALA A 480 7.30 3.22 -6.76
C ALA A 480 8.18 2.02 -6.37
N GLY A 481 7.97 1.40 -5.21
CA GLY A 481 8.60 0.15 -4.81
C GLY A 481 8.28 -0.98 -5.78
N LEU A 482 7.00 -1.18 -6.13
CA LEU A 482 6.60 -2.19 -7.12
C LEU A 482 7.14 -1.88 -8.52
N VAL A 483 6.97 -0.65 -9.00
CA VAL A 483 7.49 -0.23 -10.33
C VAL A 483 9.01 -0.35 -10.40
N GLY A 484 9.70 0.07 -9.35
CA GLY A 484 11.15 0.00 -9.21
C GLY A 484 11.65 -1.44 -9.21
N THR A 485 10.96 -2.34 -8.51
CA THR A 485 11.26 -3.78 -8.54
C THR A 485 11.19 -4.34 -9.95
N VAL A 486 10.06 -4.11 -10.64
CA VAL A 486 9.80 -4.63 -11.99
C VAL A 486 10.83 -4.08 -12.98
N LEU A 487 11.04 -2.76 -13.01
CA LEU A 487 11.96 -2.14 -13.96
C LEU A 487 13.42 -2.44 -13.62
N GLY A 488 13.77 -2.57 -12.34
CA GLY A 488 15.08 -3.03 -11.89
C GLY A 488 15.40 -4.43 -12.41
N ILE A 489 14.48 -5.38 -12.29
CA ILE A 489 14.64 -6.74 -12.83
C ILE A 489 14.75 -6.74 -14.37
N MET A 490 13.99 -5.89 -15.05
CA MET A 490 13.93 -5.84 -16.51
C MET A 490 15.14 -5.14 -17.16
N GLY A 491 15.61 -4.04 -16.57
CA GLY A 491 16.57 -3.12 -17.20
C GLY A 491 17.66 -2.57 -16.29
N GLY A 492 17.68 -2.93 -15.00
CA GLY A 492 18.62 -2.39 -14.02
C GLY A 492 18.15 -1.09 -13.39
N VAL A 493 18.89 -0.63 -12.36
CA VAL A 493 18.57 0.60 -11.61
C VAL A 493 19.54 1.71 -12.04
N PRO A 494 19.03 2.89 -12.47
CA PRO A 494 19.88 4.04 -12.77
C PRO A 494 20.71 4.49 -11.56
N GLU A 495 21.93 4.98 -11.80
CA GLU A 495 22.88 5.38 -10.75
C GLU A 495 22.29 6.44 -9.80
N GLN A 496 21.53 7.40 -10.33
CA GLN A 496 20.89 8.44 -9.52
C GLN A 496 19.91 7.91 -8.48
N TRP A 497 19.35 6.71 -8.70
CA TRP A 497 18.40 6.07 -7.81
C TRP A 497 19.11 5.10 -6.87
N GLY A 498 20.03 4.29 -7.38
CA GLY A 498 20.68 3.24 -6.60
C GLY A 498 21.89 3.69 -5.75
N ALA A 499 22.74 4.57 -6.28
CA ALA A 499 23.99 4.95 -5.61
C ALA A 499 23.79 5.66 -4.25
N PRO A 500 22.80 6.55 -4.08
CA PRO A 500 22.55 7.22 -2.80
C PRO A 500 22.16 6.29 -1.64
N LEU A 501 21.69 5.07 -1.91
CA LEU A 501 21.27 4.15 -0.83
C LEU A 501 22.46 3.44 -0.14
N HIS A 502 23.66 3.55 -0.71
CA HIS A 502 24.90 3.04 -0.11
C HIS A 502 24.84 1.56 0.35
N ASP A 503 24.22 0.69 -0.45
CA ASP A 503 24.00 -0.74 -0.15
C ASP A 503 23.32 -0.98 1.22
N THR A 504 22.53 -0.04 1.73
CA THR A 504 21.99 -0.09 3.09
C THR A 504 20.46 -0.05 3.10
N LEU A 505 19.87 -1.11 3.66
CA LEU A 505 18.48 -1.15 4.11
C LEU A 505 18.45 -0.92 5.63
N GLU A 506 17.70 0.07 6.08
CA GLU A 506 17.45 0.34 7.50
C GLU A 506 16.02 -0.06 7.87
N THR A 507 15.84 -0.69 9.04
CA THR A 507 14.51 -1.10 9.51
C THR A 507 14.34 -0.86 11.01
N TYR A 508 13.10 -0.85 11.47
CA TYR A 508 12.75 -0.81 12.89
C TYR A 508 12.61 -2.20 13.52
N LEU A 509 13.01 -3.27 12.82
CA LEU A 509 12.97 -4.63 13.36
C LEU A 509 14.21 -4.91 14.22
N ALA A 510 14.00 -5.35 15.45
CA ALA A 510 15.08 -5.71 16.37
C ALA A 510 15.97 -6.84 15.79
N GLY A 511 17.28 -6.60 15.75
CA GLY A 511 18.28 -7.50 15.16
C GLY A 511 18.34 -7.49 13.62
N LYS A 512 17.62 -6.57 12.97
CA LYS A 512 17.59 -6.32 11.53
C LYS A 512 17.66 -4.83 11.20
N GLU A 513 18.23 -4.03 12.10
CA GLU A 513 18.23 -2.57 12.03
C GLU A 513 18.96 -2.05 10.79
N LYS A 514 20.03 -2.75 10.37
CA LYS A 514 20.79 -2.45 9.14
C LYS A 514 21.14 -3.73 8.40
N ILE A 515 20.78 -3.80 7.12
CA ILE A 515 20.99 -4.96 6.24
C ILE A 515 21.67 -4.49 4.95
N SER A 516 22.65 -5.25 4.44
CA SER A 516 23.21 -5.01 3.10
C SER A 516 22.21 -5.43 2.02
N ILE A 517 21.93 -4.56 1.06
CA ILE A 517 21.00 -4.83 -0.05
C ILE A 517 21.54 -6.00 -0.91
N GLN A 518 22.84 -6.02 -1.17
CA GLN A 518 23.52 -7.13 -1.83
C GLN A 518 23.36 -8.45 -1.05
N ALA A 519 23.54 -8.42 0.27
CA ALA A 519 23.38 -9.62 1.10
C ALA A 519 21.94 -10.14 1.10
N LEU A 520 20.95 -9.24 1.15
CA LEU A 520 19.52 -9.56 1.05
C LEU A 520 19.18 -10.18 -0.31
N ALA A 521 19.67 -9.60 -1.39
CA ALA A 521 19.47 -10.12 -2.74
C ALA A 521 20.10 -11.51 -2.92
N ALA A 522 21.33 -11.70 -2.46
CA ALA A 522 22.00 -13.00 -2.50
C ALA A 522 21.26 -14.06 -1.66
N ARG A 523 20.71 -13.67 -0.50
CA ARG A 523 19.84 -14.56 0.31
C ARG A 523 18.59 -14.94 -0.47
N THR A 524 17.92 -13.97 -1.08
CA THR A 524 16.69 -14.19 -1.84
C THR A 524 16.94 -15.11 -3.04
N ALA A 525 18.05 -14.91 -3.78
CA ALA A 525 18.45 -15.78 -4.89
C ALA A 525 18.71 -17.23 -4.44
N ARG A 526 19.36 -17.44 -3.28
CA ARG A 526 19.53 -18.79 -2.71
C ARG A 526 18.21 -19.44 -2.34
N LEU A 527 17.26 -18.67 -1.80
CA LEU A 527 15.93 -19.16 -1.44
C LEU A 527 15.10 -19.50 -2.67
N ALA A 528 15.17 -18.70 -3.73
CA ALA A 528 14.50 -18.96 -5.00
C ALA A 528 14.95 -20.27 -5.67
N ALA A 529 16.22 -20.65 -5.48
CA ALA A 529 16.81 -21.86 -6.05
C ALA A 529 16.48 -23.16 -5.28
N ARG A 530 15.95 -23.05 -4.05
CA ARG A 530 15.42 -24.20 -3.29
C ARG A 530 14.09 -24.62 -3.85
#